data_AF-A0A973GU65-F1
#
_entry.id   AF-A0A973GU65-F1
#
_cell.length_a   1.000
_cell.length_b   1.000
_cell.length_c   1.000
_cell.angle_alpha   90.00
_cell.angle_beta   90.00
_cell.angle_gamma   90.00
#
_symmetry.space_group_name_H-M   'P 1'
#
loop_
_entity.id
_entity.type
_entity.pdbx_description
1 polymer ?
#
loop_
_entity_poly.entity_id
_entity_poly.type
_entity_poly.pdbx_seq_one_letter_code
_entity_poly.pdbx_strand_id
1 'polypeptide(L)'
;MRSYRAKLGTIILFLSDVVILFLIAGLAIALRDIIPSIIPLFPEFSRNFSYAWWFFPVWIIILAYEGAYTRRFTFWDEVKLLWKVALFSTLAILSIVFIGKIGESVSRTVVVFIGMISLIVFPLLRVSCKRWLIAAGLL
;
A
#
# COMPACT_ATOMS: atom_id res chain seq x y z
N MET A 1 -22.15 -22.87 8.32
CA MET A 1 -22.24 -21.75 7.34
C MET A 1 -21.56 -20.44 7.78
N ARG A 2 -21.57 -20.05 9.06
CA ARG A 2 -20.96 -18.77 9.56
C ARG A 2 -19.44 -18.66 9.33
N SER A 3 -18.70 -19.76 9.36
CA SER A 3 -17.24 -19.80 9.14
C SER A 3 -16.83 -19.55 7.67
N TYR A 4 -17.65 -19.97 6.70
CA TYR A 4 -17.33 -19.81 5.27
C TYR A 4 -17.47 -18.35 4.82
N ARG A 5 -18.50 -17.65 5.32
CA ARG A 5 -18.71 -16.21 5.05
C ARG A 5 -17.58 -15.35 5.61
N ALA A 6 -17.14 -15.62 6.84
CA ALA A 6 -16.03 -14.90 7.45
C ALA A 6 -14.71 -15.09 6.66
N LYS A 7 -14.41 -16.32 6.22
CA LYS A 7 -13.24 -16.59 5.36
C LYS A 7 -13.34 -15.84 4.01
N LEU A 8 -14.51 -15.83 3.38
CA LEU A 8 -14.74 -15.07 2.15
C LEU A 8 -14.55 -13.56 2.39
N GLY A 9 -15.05 -13.02 3.49
CA GLY A 9 -14.85 -11.61 3.86
C GLY A 9 -13.38 -11.24 4.01
N THR A 10 -12.58 -12.09 4.65
CA THR A 10 -11.12 -11.89 4.75
C THR A 10 -10.42 -11.94 3.40
N ILE A 11 -10.81 -12.86 2.51
CA ILE A 11 -10.24 -12.96 1.15
C ILE A 11 -10.56 -11.70 0.33
N ILE A 12 -11.81 -11.20 0.40
CA ILE A 12 -12.20 -9.99 -0.32
C ILE A 12 -11.46 -8.77 0.24
N LEU A 13 -11.28 -8.68 1.56
CA LEU A 13 -10.50 -7.61 2.18
C LEU A 13 -9.05 -7.64 1.70
N PHE A 14 -8.42 -8.81 1.68
CA PHE A 14 -7.07 -8.99 1.12
C PHE A 14 -6.98 -8.55 -0.34
N LEU A 15 -7.93 -8.96 -1.18
CA LEU A 15 -7.99 -8.53 -2.58
C LEU A 15 -8.16 -7.01 -2.69
N SER A 16 -8.99 -6.41 -1.84
CA SER A 16 -9.16 -4.95 -1.81
C SER A 16 -7.86 -4.24 -1.43
N ASP A 17 -7.06 -4.79 -0.52
CA ASP A 17 -5.78 -4.21 -0.13
C ASP A 17 -4.77 -4.23 -1.27
N VAL A 18 -4.71 -5.33 -2.03
CA VAL A 18 -3.90 -5.43 -3.24
C VAL A 18 -4.31 -4.33 -4.23
N VAL A 19 -5.61 -4.19 -4.52
CA VAL A 19 -6.13 -3.15 -5.43
C VAL A 19 -5.80 -1.75 -4.92
N ILE A 20 -5.95 -1.48 -3.62
CA ILE A 20 -5.60 -0.19 -3.01
C ILE A 20 -4.11 0.12 -3.18
N LEU A 21 -3.23 -0.86 -2.97
CA LEU A 21 -1.79 -0.68 -3.19
C LEU A 21 -1.47 -0.35 -4.65
N PHE A 22 -2.13 -1.02 -5.60
CA PHE A 22 -1.98 -0.70 -7.03
C PHE A 22 -2.45 0.71 -7.36
N LEU A 23 -3.57 1.15 -6.80
CA LEU A 23 -4.08 2.51 -6.98
C LEU A 23 -3.12 3.55 -6.41
N ILE A 24 -2.58 3.33 -5.22
CA ILE A 24 -1.61 4.25 -4.59
C ILE A 24 -0.32 4.30 -5.42
N ALA A 25 0.18 3.16 -5.88
CA ALA A 25 1.35 3.13 -6.76
C ALA A 25 1.11 3.89 -8.07
N GLY A 26 -0.06 3.70 -8.70
CA GLY A 26 -0.46 4.45 -9.90
C GLY A 26 -0.53 5.95 -9.66
N LEU A 27 -1.14 6.39 -8.55
CA LEU A 27 -1.22 7.79 -8.15
C LEU A 27 0.17 8.39 -7.89
N ALA A 28 1.06 7.65 -7.22
CA ALA A 28 2.42 8.10 -6.96
C ALA A 28 3.22 8.30 -8.26
N ILE A 29 3.06 7.41 -9.24
CA ILE A 29 3.69 7.54 -10.56
C ILE A 29 3.11 8.75 -11.30
N ALA A 30 1.78 8.91 -11.32
CA ALA A 30 1.13 10.03 -11.97
C ALA A 30 1.58 11.38 -11.38
N LEU A 31 1.65 11.50 -10.05
CA LEU A 31 2.18 12.69 -9.37
C LEU A 31 3.65 12.93 -9.73
N ARG A 32 4.44 11.85 -9.81
CA ARG A 32 5.85 11.94 -10.17
C ARG A 32 6.05 12.34 -11.63
N ASP A 33 5.15 12.00 -12.54
CA ASP A 33 5.18 12.43 -13.94
C ASP A 33 4.77 13.91 -14.11
N ILE A 34 3.95 14.44 -13.20
CA ILE A 34 3.57 15.87 -13.19
C ILE A 34 4.72 16.75 -12.68
N ILE A 35 5.54 16.28 -11.73
CA ILE A 35 6.60 17.08 -11.10
C ILE A 35 7.65 17.65 -12.07
N PRO A 36 8.17 16.92 -13.07
CA PRO A 36 9.09 17.45 -14.08
C PRO A 36 8.55 18.67 -14.84
N SER A 37 7.22 18.80 -14.98
CA SER A 37 6.61 19.97 -15.61
C SER A 37 6.74 21.25 -14.77
N ILE A 38 6.99 21.10 -13.47
CA ILE A 38 7.15 22.20 -12.51
C ILE A 38 8.63 22.42 -12.16
N ILE A 39 9.43 21.34 -12.13
CA ILE A 39 10.86 21.37 -11.78
C ILE A 39 11.67 20.69 -12.90
N PRO A 40 12.24 21.45 -13.84
CA PRO A 40 12.92 20.89 -15.02
C PRO A 40 14.25 20.18 -14.72
N LEU A 41 14.78 20.26 -13.50
CA LEU A 41 16.00 19.55 -13.07
C LEU A 41 15.70 18.13 -12.51
N PHE A 42 14.46 17.65 -12.62
CA PHE A 42 14.10 16.34 -12.08
C PHE A 42 14.62 15.22 -13.00
N PRO A 43 15.36 14.21 -12.48
CA PRO A 43 15.97 13.18 -13.31
C PRO A 43 14.93 12.30 -14.00
N GLU A 44 15.20 11.97 -15.26
CA GLU A 44 14.36 11.12 -16.09
C GLU A 44 14.19 9.72 -15.48
N PHE A 45 13.02 9.13 -15.73
CA PHE A 45 12.65 7.82 -15.20
C PHE A 45 12.36 6.84 -16.31
N SER A 46 13.00 5.68 -16.27
CA SER A 46 12.50 4.54 -17.02
C SER A 46 11.23 4.03 -16.32
N ARG A 47 10.11 4.01 -17.04
CA ARG A 47 8.80 3.55 -16.56
C ARG A 47 8.72 2.02 -16.40
N ASN A 48 9.86 1.34 -16.28
CA ASN A 48 9.97 -0.10 -16.23
C ASN A 48 9.47 -0.64 -14.89
N PHE A 49 8.15 -0.77 -14.79
CA PHE A 49 7.43 -1.28 -13.62
C PHE A 49 7.80 -2.73 -13.28
N SER A 50 8.36 -3.48 -14.25
CA SER A 50 8.85 -4.85 -14.08
C SER A 50 9.88 -4.99 -12.97
N TYR A 51 10.65 -3.94 -12.64
CA TYR A 51 11.62 -3.98 -11.54
C TYR A 51 11.03 -3.64 -10.17
N ALA A 52 9.78 -3.16 -10.11
CA ALA A 52 9.13 -2.74 -8.87
C ALA A 52 8.12 -3.77 -8.34
N TRP A 53 7.94 -4.91 -9.00
CA TRP A 53 6.94 -5.93 -8.61
C TRP A 53 7.10 -6.45 -7.18
N TRP A 54 8.35 -6.53 -6.68
CA TRP A 54 8.68 -6.96 -5.32
C TRP A 54 8.21 -5.99 -4.23
N PHE A 55 7.80 -4.77 -4.60
CA PHE A 55 7.18 -3.79 -3.71
C PHE A 55 5.90 -4.35 -3.06
N PHE A 56 5.02 -4.97 -3.85
CA PHE A 56 3.72 -5.44 -3.37
C PHE A 56 3.82 -6.56 -2.33
N PRO A 57 4.63 -7.63 -2.55
CA PRO A 57 4.86 -8.65 -1.53
C PRO A 57 5.32 -8.09 -0.19
N VAL A 58 6.22 -7.10 -0.18
CA VAL A 58 6.74 -6.51 1.07
C VAL A 58 5.62 -5.84 1.88
N TRP A 59 4.75 -5.07 1.22
CA TRP A 59 3.58 -4.47 1.88
C TRP A 59 2.62 -5.51 2.43
N ILE A 60 2.32 -6.54 1.64
CA ILE A 60 1.39 -7.61 2.05
C ILE A 60 1.94 -8.40 3.25
N ILE A 61 3.25 -8.70 3.27
CA ILE A 61 3.89 -9.39 4.39
C ILE A 61 3.78 -8.56 5.66
N ILE A 62 4.03 -7.24 5.60
CA ILE A 62 3.95 -6.37 6.78
C ILE A 62 2.51 -6.21 7.28
N LEU A 63 1.54 -6.11 6.38
CA LEU A 63 0.11 -6.14 6.72
C LEU A 63 -0.28 -7.43 7.45
N ALA A 64 0.17 -8.58 6.92
CA ALA A 64 -0.08 -9.88 7.53
C ALA A 64 0.62 -10.01 8.89
N TYR A 65 1.86 -9.53 9.00
CA TYR A 65 2.67 -9.56 10.22
C TYR A 65 2.04 -8.74 11.35
N GLU A 66 1.52 -7.55 11.05
CA GLU A 66 0.81 -6.71 12.02
C GLU A 66 -0.59 -7.28 12.38
N GLY A 67 -1.03 -8.35 11.72
CA GLY A 67 -2.29 -9.03 12.03
C GLY A 67 -3.53 -8.30 11.49
N ALA A 68 -3.39 -7.55 10.39
CA ALA A 68 -4.46 -6.78 9.77
C ALA A 68 -5.69 -7.62 9.37
N TYR A 69 -5.52 -8.94 9.22
CA TYR A 69 -6.57 -9.88 8.78
C TYR A 69 -7.10 -10.79 9.88
N THR A 70 -6.41 -10.88 11.02
CA THR A 70 -6.72 -11.84 12.09
C THR A 70 -7.36 -11.18 13.30
N ARG A 71 -7.04 -9.91 13.58
CA ARG A 71 -7.53 -9.18 14.75
C ARG A 71 -8.75 -8.33 14.41
N ARG A 72 -9.71 -8.27 15.34
CA ARG A 72 -10.83 -7.33 15.28
C ARG A 72 -10.39 -5.99 15.85
N PHE A 73 -10.24 -5.00 14.98
CA PHE A 73 -9.87 -3.64 15.36
C PHE A 73 -11.09 -2.73 15.45
N THR A 74 -11.07 -1.81 16.42
CA THR A 74 -11.93 -0.62 16.37
C THR A 74 -11.47 0.30 15.23
N PHE A 75 -12.34 1.22 14.80
CA PHE A 75 -12.03 2.13 13.69
C PHE A 75 -10.69 2.86 13.88
N TRP A 76 -10.44 3.42 15.07
CA TRP A 76 -9.21 4.17 15.35
C TRP A 76 -7.98 3.26 15.48
N ASP A 77 -8.13 2.06 16.03
CA ASP A 77 -7.02 1.11 16.12
C ASP A 77 -6.61 0.59 14.74
N GLU A 78 -7.57 0.44 13.83
CA GLU A 78 -7.30 0.09 12.44
C GLU A 78 -6.52 1.19 11.74
N VAL A 79 -6.92 2.46 11.87
CA VAL A 79 -6.16 3.58 11.28
C VAL A 79 -4.73 3.63 11.80
N LYS A 80 -4.52 3.46 13.12
CA LYS A 80 -3.18 3.43 13.73
C LYS A 80 -2.33 2.27 13.19
N LEU A 81 -2.92 1.09 13.06
CA LEU A 81 -2.26 -0.08 12.48
C LEU A 81 -1.83 0.21 11.04
N LEU A 82 -2.70 0.83 10.24
CA LEU A 82 -2.41 1.15 8.85
C LEU A 82 -1.31 2.19 8.69
N TRP A 83 -1.27 3.21 9.54
CA TRP A 83 -0.15 4.15 9.59
C TRP A 83 1.16 3.47 9.98
N LYS A 84 1.12 2.58 10.97
CA LYS A 84 2.27 1.80 11.41
C LYS A 84 2.80 0.96 10.24
N VAL A 85 1.92 0.20 9.58
CA VAL A 85 2.26 -0.59 8.38
C VAL A 85 2.85 0.30 7.29
N ALA A 86 2.21 1.43 6.97
CA ALA A 86 2.67 2.33 5.93
C ALA A 86 4.10 2.82 6.18
N LEU A 87 4.41 3.21 7.42
CA LEU A 87 5.76 3.63 7.81
C LEU A 87 6.76 2.47 7.72
N PHE A 88 6.44 1.30 8.28
CA PHE A 88 7.34 0.14 8.24
C PHE A 88 7.58 -0.36 6.83
N SER A 89 6.55 -0.43 5.99
CA SER A 89 6.69 -0.84 4.60
C SER A 89 7.53 0.16 3.80
N THR A 90 7.32 1.46 3.99
CA THR A 90 8.12 2.49 3.32
C THR A 90 9.59 2.39 3.75
N LEU A 91 9.86 2.27 5.05
CA LEU A 91 11.21 2.13 5.58
C LEU A 91 11.89 0.84 5.12
N ALA A 92 11.17 -0.29 5.12
CA ALA A 92 11.70 -1.57 4.65
C ALA A 92 12.09 -1.50 3.18
N ILE A 93 11.23 -0.92 2.34
CA ILE A 93 11.46 -0.81 0.90
C ILE A 93 12.61 0.14 0.60
N LEU A 94 12.68 1.29 1.28
CA LEU A 94 13.83 2.18 1.19
C LEU A 94 15.11 1.44 1.60
N SER A 95 15.09 0.72 2.72
CA SER A 95 16.25 -0.05 3.18
C SER A 95 16.71 -1.07 2.14
N ILE A 96 15.79 -1.81 1.52
CA ILE A 96 16.09 -2.75 0.43
C ILE A 96 16.68 -2.03 -0.78
N VAL A 97 16.13 -0.88 -1.18
CA VAL A 97 16.64 -0.10 -2.32
C VAL A 97 18.04 0.42 -2.06
N PHE A 98 18.32 0.92 -0.86
CA PHE A 98 19.63 1.44 -0.47
C PHE A 98 20.68 0.33 -0.35
N ILE A 99 20.35 -0.77 0.33
CA ILE A 99 21.26 -1.91 0.50
C ILE A 99 21.53 -2.62 -0.82
N GLY A 100 20.47 -2.85 -1.62
CA GLY A 100 20.55 -3.52 -2.91
C GLY A 100 21.22 -2.67 -4.00
N LYS A 101 21.53 -1.39 -3.73
CA LYS A 101 22.06 -0.43 -4.70
C LYS A 101 21.24 -0.35 -6.01
N ILE A 102 19.96 -0.72 -5.95
CA ILE A 102 19.01 -0.69 -7.07
C ILE A 102 18.32 0.69 -7.20
N GLY A 103 18.88 1.72 -6.57
CA GLY A 103 18.33 3.08 -6.59
C GLY A 103 18.44 3.79 -7.95
N GLU A 104 19.12 3.18 -8.93
CA GLU A 104 19.16 3.63 -10.34
C GLU A 104 17.98 3.08 -11.15
N SER A 105 17.51 1.86 -10.84
CA SER A 105 16.37 1.24 -11.52
C SER A 105 15.03 1.55 -10.85
N VAL A 106 15.02 1.77 -9.53
CA VAL A 106 13.83 2.09 -8.74
C VAL A 106 13.86 3.55 -8.31
N SER A 107 12.82 4.31 -8.64
CA SER A 107 12.72 5.70 -8.20
C SER A 107 12.44 5.80 -6.70
N ARG A 108 13.46 6.25 -5.97
CA ARG A 108 13.38 6.59 -4.54
C ARG A 108 12.26 7.59 -4.26
N THR A 109 12.05 8.56 -5.14
CA THR A 109 10.97 9.56 -5.04
C THR A 109 9.60 8.91 -5.10
N VAL A 110 9.39 7.94 -6.00
CA VAL A 110 8.10 7.21 -6.09
C VAL A 110 7.84 6.42 -4.81
N VAL A 111 8.86 5.76 -4.24
CA VAL A 111 8.70 5.03 -2.96
C VAL A 111 8.27 5.97 -1.83
N VAL A 112 8.89 7.15 -1.73
CA VAL A 112 8.51 8.16 -0.74
C VAL A 112 7.10 8.67 -0.98
N PHE A 113 6.70 8.94 -2.23
CA PHE A 113 5.34 9.34 -2.55
C PHE A 113 4.32 8.27 -2.20
N ILE A 114 4.60 6.99 -2.47
CA ILE A 114 3.71 5.91 -2.07
C ILE A 114 3.54 5.92 -0.54
N GLY A 115 4.63 6.05 0.22
CA GLY A 115 4.57 6.18 1.68
C GLY A 115 3.69 7.35 2.13
N MET A 116 3.92 8.56 1.60
CA MET A 116 3.15 9.75 1.97
C MET A 116 1.66 9.62 1.60
N ILE A 117 1.36 9.16 0.39
CA ILE A 117 -0.02 9.00 -0.10
C ILE A 117 -0.73 7.91 0.72
N SER A 118 -0.03 6.83 1.08
CA SER A 118 -0.60 5.72 1.83
C SER A 118 -1.06 6.12 3.24
N LEU A 119 -0.43 7.10 3.88
CA LEU A 119 -0.86 7.57 5.21
C LEU A 119 -2.29 8.11 5.21
N ILE A 120 -2.75 8.65 4.08
CA ILE A 120 -4.09 9.23 3.94
C ILE A 120 -5.00 8.28 3.16
N VAL A 121 -4.58 7.85 1.97
CA VAL A 121 -5.42 7.10 1.03
C VAL A 121 -5.68 5.67 1.52
N PHE A 122 -4.67 5.02 2.10
CA PHE A 122 -4.80 3.62 2.56
C PHE A 122 -5.88 3.45 3.65
N PRO A 123 -5.86 4.23 4.76
CA PRO A 123 -6.92 4.11 5.77
C PRO A 123 -8.29 4.53 5.25
N LEU A 124 -8.38 5.56 4.40
CA LEU A 124 -9.66 6.00 3.84
C LEU A 124 -10.33 4.92 2.99
N LEU A 125 -9.58 4.32 2.07
CA LEU A 125 -10.12 3.28 1.19
C LEU A 125 -10.41 1.98 1.96
N ARG A 126 -9.49 1.54 2.83
CA ARG A 126 -9.66 0.27 3.55
C ARG A 126 -10.84 0.29 4.52
N VAL A 127 -11.01 1.38 5.28
CA VAL A 127 -12.18 1.53 6.16
C VAL A 127 -13.46 1.49 5.33
N SER A 128 -13.48 2.19 4.20
CA SER A 128 -14.65 2.21 3.32
C SER A 128 -14.97 0.79 2.85
N CYS A 129 -14.01 0.06 2.28
CA CYS A 129 -14.18 -1.33 1.86
C CYS A 129 -14.70 -2.23 2.98
N LYS A 130 -14.16 -2.09 4.19
CA LYS A 130 -14.61 -2.86 5.35
C LYS A 130 -16.04 -2.53 5.76
N ARG A 131 -16.45 -1.25 5.73
CA ARG A 131 -17.84 -0.85 5.98
C ARG A 131 -18.80 -1.45 4.96
N TRP A 132 -18.43 -1.47 3.68
CA TRP A 132 -19.20 -2.12 2.63
C TRP A 132 -19.33 -3.64 2.85
N LEU A 133 -18.24 -4.31 3.26
CA LEU A 133 -18.26 -5.75 3.58
C LEU A 133 -19.14 -6.10 4.77
N ILE A 134 -19.14 -5.25 5.81
CA ILE A 134 -20.03 -5.40 6.97
C ILE A 134 -21.49 -5.18 6.56
N ALA A 135 -21.77 -4.15 5.75
CA ALA A 135 -23.12 -3.88 5.24
C ALA A 135 -23.65 -5.04 4.37
N ALA A 136 -22.76 -5.73 3.64
CA ALA A 136 -23.10 -6.94 2.87
C ALA A 136 -23.23 -8.22 3.72
N GLY A 137 -22.96 -8.15 5.04
CA GLY A 137 -23.06 -9.30 5.96
C GLY A 137 -21.99 -10.38 5.75
N LEU A 138 -20.86 -10.02 5.14
CA LEU A 138 -19.73 -10.91 4.88
C LEU A 138 -18.69 -10.92 6.03
N LEU A 139 -18.68 -9.88 6.87
CA LEU A 139 -17.83 -9.71 8.06
C LEU A 139 -18.70 -9.35 9.27
#